data_AF-A0A5C3PDR2-F1
#
_entry.id   AF-A0A5C3PDR2-F1
#
_cell.length_a   1.000
_cell.length_b   1.000
_cell.length_c   1.000
_cell.angle_alpha   90.00
_cell.angle_beta   90.00
_cell.angle_gamma   90.00
#
_symmetry.space_group_name_H-M   'P 1'
#
loop_
_entity.id
_entity.type
_entity.pdbx_description
1 polymer ?
#
loop_
_entity_poly.entity_id
_entity_poly.type
_entity_poly.pdbx_seq_one_letter_code
_entity_poly.pdbx_strand_id
1 'polypeptide(L)'
;MPPPPLPASHVAPPTAAASENANAVATPAPAVPTTPASEIMILRTHIQTLTDLNNRLQAIRRIPAQLLRPPGQHHLESTLLTHGFKGLSTIAESVRSEKVQDALKAARKSELADPSDLGSNIRRENLKRRRPPSPESPQPYRETEQKEMTFLPPVEPGTVAVTLDALPAYIREHNKSSKSKLHVVSPKKGRKLECPIVLRFTAPNVVTVYLTLDCSAQDGRTLVVENATAIGSREQKPPHSQSEFMAFQQLSQQLAKVIRSDPMAPLQAFVSLLRTYEQLFVEKCTNCHRVISAEGHVPPVVRRRVTATTGSKAPVWDVRHVLCKSEPRPPGTGSSENGAEIEGDAGGGEGGGSNNV
;
A
#
# COMPACT_ATOMS: atom_id res chain seq x y z
N MET A 1 44.73 44.71 -14.32
CA MET A 1 44.60 46.15 -14.01
C MET A 1 43.12 46.52 -14.03
N PRO A 2 42.67 47.52 -13.25
CA PRO A 2 41.30 48.03 -13.27
C PRO A 2 41.16 49.22 -14.30
N PRO A 3 40.21 50.19 -14.18
CA PRO A 3 39.13 50.51 -15.14
C PRO A 3 39.43 51.88 -15.84
N PRO A 4 38.50 52.82 -16.20
CA PRO A 4 37.02 52.89 -16.35
C PRO A 4 36.65 53.27 -17.84
N PRO A 5 35.60 54.06 -18.25
CA PRO A 5 34.44 54.69 -17.60
C PRO A 5 33.09 54.57 -18.39
N LEU A 6 32.15 55.50 -18.11
CA LEU A 6 30.96 55.90 -18.91
C LEU A 6 30.98 57.44 -19.09
N PRO A 7 30.13 58.05 -19.94
CA PRO A 7 28.86 58.69 -19.50
C PRO A 7 27.65 58.36 -20.44
N ALA A 8 26.35 58.53 -20.13
CA ALA A 8 25.55 59.62 -19.49
C ALA A 8 25.30 60.83 -20.44
N SER A 9 24.20 61.61 -20.40
CA SER A 9 23.05 61.72 -19.45
C SER A 9 21.84 62.50 -20.08
N HIS A 10 20.91 63.02 -19.24
CA HIS A 10 19.87 64.07 -19.47
C HIS A 10 18.45 63.65 -19.94
N VAL A 11 17.33 64.26 -19.50
CA VAL A 11 16.98 65.09 -18.29
C VAL A 11 15.45 65.03 -18.02
N ALA A 12 14.94 65.56 -16.89
CA ALA A 12 13.58 65.31 -16.34
C ALA A 12 12.62 66.55 -16.30
N PRO A 13 11.34 66.43 -15.83
CA PRO A 13 10.27 67.45 -15.97
C PRO A 13 9.81 68.18 -14.68
N PRO A 14 9.04 69.27 -14.82
CA PRO A 14 7.77 69.49 -14.08
C PRO A 14 6.62 69.92 -15.08
N THR A 15 5.44 70.51 -14.78
CA THR A 15 4.88 71.24 -13.61
C THR A 15 3.33 71.36 -13.69
N ALA A 16 2.65 71.59 -12.54
CA ALA A 16 1.37 72.34 -12.35
C ALA A 16 0.00 71.76 -12.82
N ALA A 17 -1.17 72.20 -12.33
CA ALA A 17 -1.65 72.66 -10.98
C ALA A 17 -3.18 73.01 -11.01
N ALA A 18 -3.90 72.93 -9.86
CA ALA A 18 -5.24 73.53 -9.58
C ALA A 18 -6.43 72.97 -10.44
N SER A 19 -7.76 73.15 -10.22
CA SER A 19 -8.69 73.57 -9.11
C SER A 19 -10.16 73.39 -9.63
N GLU A 20 -11.32 73.40 -8.92
CA GLU A 20 -11.69 73.45 -7.48
C GLU A 20 -13.21 73.11 -7.25
N ASN A 21 -13.64 73.06 -5.96
CA ASN A 21 -14.94 73.44 -5.36
C ASN A 21 -16.32 72.78 -5.68
N ALA A 22 -16.86 72.13 -4.62
CA ALA A 22 -18.06 72.53 -3.86
C ALA A 22 -19.49 71.98 -4.15
N ASN A 23 -19.99 71.23 -3.15
CA ASN A 23 -21.31 71.26 -2.49
C ASN A 23 -22.65 71.42 -3.26
N ALA A 24 -23.53 70.44 -3.04
CA ALA A 24 -24.96 70.65 -2.76
C ALA A 24 -25.44 69.64 -1.70
N VAL A 25 -26.38 70.04 -0.83
CA VAL A 25 -26.86 69.24 0.32
C VAL A 25 -28.31 68.77 0.10
N ALA A 26 -28.61 67.52 0.46
CA ALA A 26 -29.98 67.04 0.65
C ALA A 26 -30.05 65.99 1.76
N THR A 27 -30.83 66.26 2.80
CA THR A 27 -31.04 65.36 3.95
C THR A 27 -32.55 65.20 4.22
N PRO A 28 -33.04 63.97 4.29
CA PRO A 28 -34.07 63.57 5.25
C PRO A 28 -33.46 62.51 6.20
N ALA A 29 -33.38 62.81 7.49
CA ALA A 29 -34.44 62.58 8.50
C ALA A 29 -34.32 61.16 9.12
N PRO A 30 -34.60 61.00 10.42
CA PRO A 30 -33.68 60.25 11.26
C PRO A 30 -33.94 58.73 11.32
N ALA A 31 -32.85 57.97 11.28
CA ALA A 31 -32.85 56.60 11.77
C ALA A 31 -33.11 56.58 13.29
N VAL A 32 -33.96 55.66 13.74
CA VAL A 32 -34.26 55.45 15.16
C VAL A 32 -32.98 55.03 15.89
N PRO A 33 -32.63 55.58 17.07
CA PRO A 33 -31.44 55.17 17.80
C PRO A 33 -31.61 53.73 18.32
N THR A 34 -30.98 52.78 17.62
CA THR A 34 -30.76 51.43 18.15
C THR A 34 -29.94 51.56 19.42
N THR A 35 -30.47 51.04 20.53
CA THR A 35 -29.72 51.06 21.80
C THR A 35 -28.52 50.14 21.67
N PRO A 36 -27.34 50.48 22.22
CA PRO A 36 -26.16 49.62 22.11
C PRO A 36 -26.39 48.23 22.72
N ALA A 37 -27.31 48.11 23.68
CA ALA A 37 -27.76 46.82 24.20
C ALA A 37 -28.42 45.93 23.14
N SER A 38 -29.22 46.49 22.22
CA SER A 38 -29.86 45.74 21.14
C SER A 38 -28.85 45.21 20.11
N GLU A 39 -27.85 46.02 19.76
CA GLU A 39 -26.78 45.65 18.83
C GLU A 39 -25.87 44.56 19.44
N ILE A 40 -25.54 44.67 20.73
CA ILE A 40 -24.81 43.64 21.48
C ILE A 40 -25.61 42.32 21.54
N MET A 41 -26.95 42.35 21.63
CA MET A 41 -27.77 41.13 21.54
C MET A 41 -27.70 40.50 20.14
N ILE A 42 -27.80 41.29 19.07
CA ILE A 42 -27.69 40.82 17.68
C ILE A 42 -26.31 40.22 17.40
N LEU A 43 -25.24 40.85 17.88
CA LEU A 43 -23.88 40.31 17.75
C LEU A 43 -23.72 38.98 18.49
N ARG A 44 -24.31 38.84 19.69
CA ARG A 44 -24.30 37.55 20.44
C ARG A 44 -25.06 36.44 19.71
N THR A 45 -26.21 36.72 19.10
CA THR A 45 -26.94 35.69 18.33
C THR A 45 -26.19 35.31 17.05
N HIS A 46 -25.58 36.28 16.34
CA HIS A 46 -24.70 35.99 15.20
C HIS A 46 -23.51 35.10 15.60
N ILE A 47 -22.77 35.45 16.66
CA ILE A 47 -21.65 34.65 17.18
C ILE A 47 -22.09 33.22 17.54
N GLN A 48 -23.25 33.05 18.19
CA GLN A 48 -23.78 31.73 18.52
C GLN A 48 -24.10 30.91 17.26
N THR A 49 -24.81 31.49 16.27
CA THR A 49 -25.16 30.76 15.04
C THR A 49 -23.93 30.34 14.22
N LEU A 50 -22.89 31.16 14.17
CA LEU A 50 -21.62 30.84 13.50
C LEU A 50 -20.81 29.78 14.26
N THR A 51 -20.86 29.81 15.59
CA THR A 51 -20.23 28.81 16.46
C THR A 51 -20.89 27.44 16.31
N ASP A 52 -22.23 27.38 16.31
CA ASP A 52 -22.98 26.14 16.08
C ASP A 52 -22.79 25.59 14.67
N LEU A 53 -22.68 26.46 13.66
CA LEU A 53 -22.32 26.05 12.29
C LEU A 53 -20.91 25.44 12.25
N ASN A 54 -19.92 26.07 12.89
CA ASN A 54 -18.56 25.55 12.96
C ASN A 54 -18.52 24.19 13.68
N ASN A 55 -19.21 24.05 14.81
CA ASN A 55 -19.33 22.78 15.54
C ASN A 55 -19.91 21.65 14.65
N ARG A 56 -20.97 21.94 13.89
CA ARG A 56 -21.56 20.99 12.92
C ARG A 56 -20.58 20.62 11.80
N LEU A 57 -19.87 21.60 11.24
CA LEU A 57 -18.83 21.36 10.21
C LEU A 57 -17.67 20.51 10.75
N GLN A 58 -17.22 20.73 11.98
CA GLN A 58 -16.14 19.94 12.61
C GLN A 58 -16.57 18.50 12.92
N ALA A 59 -17.85 18.26 13.21
CA ALA A 59 -18.39 16.91 13.33
C ALA A 59 -18.36 16.18 11.97
N ILE A 60 -18.87 16.81 10.90
CA ILE A 60 -18.93 16.18 9.57
C ILE A 60 -17.55 16.02 8.92
N ARG A 61 -16.55 16.86 9.23
CA ARG A 61 -15.15 16.71 8.75
C ARG A 61 -14.51 15.35 9.07
N ARG A 62 -15.08 14.54 9.96
CA ARG A 62 -14.63 13.17 10.27
C ARG A 62 -15.15 12.09 9.30
N ILE A 63 -16.19 12.40 8.52
CA ILE A 63 -16.96 11.46 7.67
C ILE A 63 -16.34 11.24 6.26
N PRO A 64 -15.75 12.24 5.56
CA PRO A 64 -15.23 12.07 4.20
C PRO A 64 -14.23 10.92 4.00
N ALA A 65 -13.41 10.60 5.01
CA ALA A 65 -12.46 9.49 4.94
C ALA A 65 -13.12 8.09 4.91
N GLN A 66 -14.42 8.00 5.22
CA GLN A 66 -15.25 6.81 5.09
C GLN A 66 -15.99 6.81 3.75
N LEU A 67 -16.51 7.98 3.31
CA LEU A 67 -17.22 8.14 2.03
C LEU A 67 -16.32 7.94 0.79
N LEU A 68 -15.01 8.15 0.92
CA LEU A 68 -14.02 7.97 -0.16
C LEU A 68 -13.41 6.57 -0.23
N ARG A 69 -13.92 5.60 0.55
CA ARG A 69 -13.49 4.20 0.50
C ARG A 69 -14.35 3.42 -0.54
N PRO A 70 -13.75 2.59 -1.42
CA PRO A 70 -14.53 1.71 -2.29
C PRO A 70 -15.42 0.75 -1.47
N PRO A 71 -16.65 0.44 -1.92
CA PRO A 71 -17.59 -0.41 -1.17
C PRO A 71 -17.17 -1.89 -1.18
N GLY A 72 -16.38 -2.29 -0.19
CA GLY A 72 -15.87 -3.65 -0.03
C GLY A 72 -16.83 -4.57 0.73
N GLN A 73 -17.75 -5.24 0.01
CA GLN A 73 -18.52 -6.43 0.42
C GLN A 73 -19.25 -6.45 1.79
N HIS A 74 -19.34 -5.33 2.52
CA HIS A 74 -20.01 -5.27 3.82
C HIS A 74 -21.36 -4.55 3.74
N HIS A 75 -22.43 -5.36 3.66
CA HIS A 75 -23.83 -4.93 3.58
C HIS A 75 -24.33 -4.08 4.77
N LEU A 76 -23.49 -3.93 5.81
CA LEU A 76 -23.72 -3.13 7.02
C LEU A 76 -23.27 -1.66 6.87
N GLU A 77 -22.43 -1.32 5.89
CA GLU A 77 -21.89 0.05 5.76
C GLU A 77 -22.92 1.05 5.20
N SER A 78 -23.93 0.59 4.45
CA SER A 78 -24.91 1.44 3.75
C SER A 78 -25.65 2.42 4.66
N THR A 79 -25.99 2.03 5.90
CA THR A 79 -26.69 2.92 6.85
C THR A 79 -25.83 4.10 7.29
N LEU A 80 -24.53 3.87 7.51
CA LEU A 80 -23.57 4.93 7.87
C LEU A 80 -23.32 5.87 6.69
N LEU A 81 -23.22 5.34 5.47
CA LEU A 81 -23.12 6.14 4.24
C LEU A 81 -24.36 7.04 4.06
N THR A 82 -25.56 6.47 4.17
CA THR A 82 -26.84 7.23 4.08
C THR A 82 -26.94 8.31 5.16
N HIS A 83 -26.55 8.00 6.41
CA HIS A 83 -26.52 8.99 7.48
C HIS A 83 -25.49 10.12 7.20
N GLY A 84 -24.32 9.77 6.66
CA GLY A 84 -23.31 10.74 6.24
C GLY A 84 -23.80 11.71 5.16
N PHE A 85 -24.45 11.21 4.12
CA PHE A 85 -25.04 12.05 3.06
C PHE A 85 -26.21 12.92 3.58
N LYS A 86 -27.05 12.41 4.49
CA LYS A 86 -28.12 13.19 5.14
C LYS A 86 -27.56 14.28 6.07
N GLY A 87 -26.43 14.03 6.72
CA GLY A 87 -25.68 15.07 7.44
C GLY A 87 -25.15 16.17 6.50
N LEU A 88 -24.63 15.79 5.33
CA LEU A 88 -24.13 16.73 4.34
C LEU A 88 -25.26 17.60 3.75
N SER A 89 -26.44 17.04 3.45
CA SER A 89 -27.57 17.83 2.92
C SER A 89 -28.11 18.83 3.95
N THR A 90 -28.30 18.39 5.20
CA THR A 90 -28.78 19.26 6.28
C THR A 90 -27.81 20.37 6.66
N ILE A 91 -26.48 20.18 6.51
CA ILE A 91 -25.53 21.30 6.57
C ILE A 91 -25.63 22.21 5.35
N ALA A 92 -25.78 21.69 4.13
CA ALA A 92 -25.94 22.52 2.93
C ALA A 92 -27.20 23.40 3.00
N GLU A 93 -28.30 22.87 3.52
CA GLU A 93 -29.53 23.62 3.85
C GLU A 93 -29.28 24.66 4.95
N SER A 94 -28.62 24.27 6.05
CA SER A 94 -28.30 25.17 7.15
C SER A 94 -27.39 26.34 6.73
N VAL A 95 -26.42 26.10 5.83
CA VAL A 95 -25.54 27.15 5.26
C VAL A 95 -26.32 28.09 4.35
N ARG A 96 -27.30 27.59 3.59
CA ARG A 96 -28.17 28.39 2.71
C ARG A 96 -29.23 29.18 3.47
N SER A 97 -29.49 28.86 4.74
CA SER A 97 -30.50 29.56 5.54
C SER A 97 -30.16 31.04 5.73
N GLU A 98 -31.18 31.89 5.61
CA GLU A 98 -31.07 33.35 5.69
C GLU A 98 -30.34 33.83 6.95
N LYS A 99 -30.71 33.30 8.12
CA LYS A 99 -30.06 33.60 9.42
C LYS A 99 -28.55 33.35 9.42
N VAL A 100 -28.09 32.28 8.78
CA VAL A 100 -26.66 31.96 8.66
C VAL A 100 -26.00 32.84 7.61
N GLN A 101 -26.66 33.08 6.47
CA GLN A 101 -26.16 33.99 5.44
C GLN A 101 -26.00 35.43 5.96
N ASP A 102 -26.92 35.93 6.79
CA ASP A 102 -26.85 37.27 7.37
C ASP A 102 -25.81 37.38 8.47
N ALA A 103 -25.66 36.35 9.33
CA ALA A 103 -24.54 36.27 10.25
C ALA A 103 -23.18 36.25 9.53
N LEU A 104 -23.07 35.54 8.40
CA LEU A 104 -21.87 35.54 7.54
C LEU A 104 -21.63 36.89 6.83
N LYS A 105 -22.68 37.55 6.32
CA LYS A 105 -22.59 38.91 5.77
C LYS A 105 -22.13 39.92 6.83
N ALA A 106 -22.66 39.80 8.06
CA ALA A 106 -22.28 40.64 9.19
C ALA A 106 -20.81 40.39 9.62
N ALA A 107 -20.38 39.13 9.71
CA ALA A 107 -19.00 38.78 10.00
C ALA A 107 -18.03 39.34 8.93
N ARG A 108 -18.37 39.22 7.63
CA ARG A 108 -17.56 39.79 6.54
C ARG A 108 -17.52 41.33 6.56
N LYS A 109 -18.61 41.99 6.99
CA LYS A 109 -18.60 43.44 7.23
C LYS A 109 -17.70 43.82 8.42
N SER A 110 -17.65 42.99 9.46
CA SER A 110 -16.76 43.18 10.61
C SER A 110 -15.28 43.00 10.22
N GLU A 111 -14.95 41.97 9.45
CA GLU A 111 -13.61 41.70 8.89
C GLU A 111 -13.10 42.84 8.00
N LEU A 112 -14.00 43.51 7.26
CA LEU A 112 -13.67 44.68 6.45
C LEU A 112 -13.59 45.99 7.27
N ALA A 113 -14.15 46.02 8.47
CA ALA A 113 -14.13 47.18 9.36
C ALA A 113 -12.92 47.14 10.33
N ASP A 114 -12.55 45.95 10.80
CA ASP A 114 -11.33 45.70 11.55
C ASP A 114 -10.68 44.36 11.14
N PRO A 115 -9.58 44.38 10.38
CA PRO A 115 -8.79 43.19 10.04
C PRO A 115 -7.74 42.83 11.12
N SER A 116 -7.67 43.58 12.23
CA SER A 116 -6.72 43.33 13.32
C SER A 116 -7.03 42.01 14.03
N ASP A 117 -5.99 41.34 14.55
CA ASP A 117 -6.05 40.00 15.19
C ASP A 117 -6.69 38.86 14.38
N LEU A 118 -7.16 39.09 13.15
CA LEU A 118 -7.60 38.07 12.19
C LEU A 118 -6.41 37.31 11.58
N GLY A 119 -5.66 36.62 12.45
CA GLY A 119 -4.46 35.89 12.09
C GLY A 119 -4.72 34.79 11.06
N SER A 120 -4.34 35.05 9.81
CA SER A 120 -4.32 34.07 8.70
C SER A 120 -3.56 32.78 9.02
N ASN A 121 -2.67 32.84 10.02
CA ASN A 121 -2.13 31.69 10.74
C ASN A 121 -3.19 30.96 11.58
N ILE A 122 -4.19 30.34 10.94
CA ILE A 122 -4.99 29.26 11.53
C ILE A 122 -4.06 28.05 11.72
N ARG A 123 -3.23 28.11 12.76
CA ARG A 123 -2.16 27.17 13.09
C ARG A 123 -2.77 25.82 13.45
N ARG A 124 -3.01 25.00 12.42
CA ARG A 124 -3.52 23.61 12.43
C ARG A 124 -3.55 23.02 13.84
N GLU A 125 -4.70 23.15 14.50
CA GLU A 125 -4.79 22.96 15.95
C GLU A 125 -4.26 21.59 16.33
N ASN A 126 -3.22 21.56 17.15
CA ASN A 126 -2.54 20.31 17.51
C ASN A 126 -3.30 19.60 18.62
N LEU A 127 -4.42 18.99 18.23
CA LEU A 127 -5.32 18.10 18.98
C LEU A 127 -4.60 16.96 19.74
N LYS A 128 -3.30 16.76 19.53
CA LYS A 128 -2.39 15.98 20.37
C LYS A 128 -2.46 16.36 21.87
N ARG A 129 -2.76 17.63 22.22
CA ARG A 129 -2.82 18.11 23.62
C ARG A 129 -4.18 17.95 24.33
N ARG A 130 -5.25 17.54 23.65
CA ARG A 130 -6.55 17.17 24.27
C ARG A 130 -6.86 15.68 24.13
N ARG A 131 -5.82 14.84 24.17
CA ARG A 131 -6.01 13.42 24.47
C ARG A 131 -6.24 13.27 25.98
N PRO A 132 -7.04 12.30 26.46
CA PRO A 132 -6.84 11.79 27.81
C PRO A 132 -5.38 11.31 27.97
N PRO A 133 -4.86 11.14 29.20
CA PRO A 133 -3.57 10.44 29.37
C PRO A 133 -3.62 9.16 28.55
N SER A 134 -2.57 8.93 27.73
CA SER A 134 -2.50 7.72 26.92
C SER A 134 -2.72 6.51 27.84
N PRO A 135 -3.56 5.52 27.46
CA PRO A 135 -3.57 4.27 28.19
C PRO A 135 -2.13 3.75 28.27
N GLU A 136 -1.80 3.15 29.41
CA GLU A 136 -0.47 2.68 29.75
C GLU A 136 0.19 2.00 28.55
N SER A 137 1.44 2.38 28.25
CA SER A 137 2.08 2.08 26.97
C SER A 137 1.91 0.61 26.62
N PRO A 138 1.39 0.26 25.42
CA PRO A 138 1.06 -1.12 25.09
C PRO A 138 2.27 -2.00 25.38
N GLN A 139 2.02 -3.12 26.07
CA GLN A 139 3.06 -3.95 26.70
C GLN A 139 4.27 -4.11 25.78
N PRO A 140 5.52 -3.99 26.31
CA PRO A 140 6.74 -4.04 25.52
C PRO A 140 6.67 -5.23 24.58
N TYR A 141 6.91 -4.97 23.29
CA TYR A 141 6.53 -5.81 22.16
C TYR A 141 6.59 -7.30 22.51
N ARG A 142 5.43 -7.90 22.81
CA ARG A 142 5.34 -9.35 22.90
C ARG A 142 5.68 -9.87 21.52
N GLU A 143 6.82 -10.54 21.43
CA GLU A 143 7.21 -11.26 20.23
C GLU A 143 6.04 -12.15 19.84
N THR A 144 5.38 -11.78 18.73
CA THR A 144 4.20 -12.50 18.30
C THR A 144 4.67 -13.87 17.90
N GLU A 145 4.29 -14.90 18.67
CA GLU A 145 4.71 -16.29 18.49
C GLU A 145 4.76 -16.60 17.00
N GLN A 146 5.98 -16.77 16.48
CA GLN A 146 6.17 -16.96 15.06
C GLN A 146 5.61 -18.32 14.72
N LYS A 147 4.33 -18.35 14.29
CA LYS A 147 3.65 -19.60 13.98
C LYS A 147 4.43 -20.30 12.88
N GLU A 148 5.19 -21.33 13.26
CA GLU A 148 6.24 -21.98 12.48
C GLU A 148 5.67 -22.73 11.28
N MET A 149 5.26 -21.96 10.27
CA MET A 149 4.89 -22.44 8.96
C MET A 149 6.14 -22.42 8.09
N THR A 150 6.93 -23.50 8.16
CA THR A 150 8.08 -23.75 7.28
C THR A 150 7.66 -23.58 5.82
N PHE A 151 7.91 -22.39 5.27
CA PHE A 151 7.30 -21.95 4.03
C PHE A 151 7.92 -22.67 2.83
N LEU A 152 9.24 -22.84 2.89
CA LEU A 152 10.00 -23.55 1.87
C LEU A 152 9.74 -25.06 1.99
N PRO A 153 9.92 -25.83 0.90
CA PRO A 153 10.01 -27.29 1.02
C PRO A 153 11.24 -27.63 1.87
N PRO A 154 11.17 -28.65 2.75
CA PRO A 154 12.38 -29.23 3.31
C PRO A 154 13.28 -29.68 2.16
N VAL A 155 14.57 -29.40 2.26
CA VAL A 155 15.53 -29.74 1.20
C VAL A 155 15.61 -31.25 1.05
N GLU A 156 15.68 -31.75 -0.19
CA GLU A 156 15.70 -33.19 -0.49
C GLU A 156 16.79 -33.91 0.32
N PRO A 157 16.48 -35.03 1.00
CA PRO A 157 17.42 -35.70 1.88
C PRO A 157 18.65 -36.19 1.09
N GLY A 158 19.79 -35.54 1.33
CA GLY A 158 21.04 -35.74 0.60
C GLY A 158 21.62 -34.48 -0.05
N THR A 159 20.87 -33.38 -0.18
CA THR A 159 21.44 -32.12 -0.68
C THR A 159 22.26 -31.40 0.40
N VAL A 160 23.59 -31.43 0.27
CA VAL A 160 24.50 -30.66 1.12
C VAL A 160 24.25 -29.15 0.94
N ALA A 161 24.11 -28.40 2.03
CA ALA A 161 23.95 -26.94 1.99
C ALA A 161 25.19 -26.27 1.34
N VAL A 162 24.99 -25.30 0.44
CA VAL A 162 26.11 -24.63 -0.24
C VAL A 162 26.91 -23.81 0.76
N THR A 163 28.20 -24.12 0.86
CA THR A 163 29.18 -23.35 1.64
C THR A 163 29.79 -22.21 0.82
N LEU A 164 30.46 -21.30 1.51
CA LEU A 164 31.21 -20.18 0.93
C LEU A 164 32.15 -20.61 -0.21
N ASP A 165 32.94 -21.66 0.00
CA ASP A 165 33.89 -22.20 -0.99
C ASP A 165 33.20 -22.95 -2.15
N ALA A 166 32.03 -23.54 -1.91
CA ALA A 166 31.26 -24.26 -2.92
C ALA A 166 30.44 -23.34 -3.83
N LEU A 167 30.15 -22.10 -3.40
CA LEU A 167 29.33 -21.14 -4.14
C LEU A 167 29.79 -20.92 -5.61
N PRO A 168 31.09 -20.76 -5.94
CA PRO A 168 31.54 -20.61 -7.33
C PRO A 168 31.35 -21.86 -8.20
N ALA A 169 31.21 -23.05 -7.61
CA ALA A 169 30.88 -24.28 -8.34
C ALA A 169 29.36 -24.38 -8.55
N TYR A 170 28.57 -24.17 -7.49
CA TYR A 170 27.11 -24.13 -7.54
C TYR A 170 26.57 -23.14 -8.58
N ILE A 171 27.12 -21.91 -8.62
CA ILE A 171 26.74 -20.89 -9.60
C ILE A 171 27.02 -21.35 -11.04
N ARG A 172 28.15 -22.03 -11.29
CA ARG A 172 28.50 -22.54 -12.63
C ARG A 172 27.54 -23.62 -13.09
N GLU A 173 27.21 -24.59 -12.23
CA GLU A 173 26.28 -25.67 -12.61
C GLU A 173 24.83 -25.17 -12.73
N HIS A 174 24.38 -24.24 -11.87
CA HIS A 174 23.08 -23.57 -12.03
C HIS A 174 23.00 -22.81 -13.37
N ASN A 175 24.05 -22.07 -13.75
CA ASN A 175 24.09 -21.28 -14.98
C ASN A 175 24.17 -22.14 -16.25
N LYS A 176 24.66 -23.38 -16.15
CA LYS A 176 24.69 -24.38 -17.22
C LYS A 176 23.35 -25.11 -17.36
N SER A 177 22.71 -25.47 -16.25
CA SER A 177 21.50 -26.30 -16.22
C SER A 177 20.17 -25.53 -16.34
N SER A 178 20.12 -24.22 -16.02
CA SER A 178 18.85 -23.47 -15.95
C SER A 178 18.81 -22.19 -16.79
N LYS A 179 17.59 -21.71 -17.08
CA LYS A 179 17.32 -20.50 -17.87
C LYS A 179 17.68 -19.24 -17.09
N SER A 180 17.26 -19.16 -15.83
CA SER A 180 17.76 -18.19 -14.85
C SER A 180 19.29 -18.19 -14.75
N LYS A 181 19.88 -17.04 -14.39
CA LYS A 181 21.32 -16.90 -14.14
C LYS A 181 21.61 -16.35 -12.75
N LEU A 182 22.67 -16.84 -12.13
CA LEU A 182 23.26 -16.39 -10.87
C LEU A 182 24.61 -15.71 -11.13
N HIS A 183 24.85 -14.56 -10.51
CA HIS A 183 26.13 -13.84 -10.57
C HIS A 183 26.46 -13.18 -9.23
N VAL A 184 27.66 -13.40 -8.70
CA VAL A 184 28.16 -12.63 -7.54
C VAL A 184 28.39 -11.18 -7.97
N VAL A 185 27.80 -10.24 -7.24
CA VAL A 185 28.00 -8.80 -7.42
C VAL A 185 29.20 -8.40 -6.56
N SER A 186 30.35 -8.18 -7.20
CA SER A 186 31.57 -7.72 -6.52
C SER A 186 32.15 -6.50 -7.23
N PRO A 187 32.69 -5.50 -6.48
CA PRO A 187 33.25 -4.29 -7.08
C PRO A 187 34.60 -4.52 -7.78
N LYS A 188 35.27 -5.66 -7.50
CA LYS A 188 36.51 -6.08 -8.16
C LYS A 188 36.47 -7.60 -8.38
N LYS A 189 36.65 -8.02 -9.64
CA LYS A 189 36.80 -9.44 -10.01
C LYS A 189 38.05 -10.02 -9.32
N GLY A 190 37.97 -11.28 -8.88
CA GLY A 190 39.14 -12.01 -8.35
C GLY A 190 39.52 -11.73 -6.89
N ARG A 191 38.71 -10.99 -6.13
CA ARG A 191 38.80 -11.03 -4.66
C ARG A 191 38.35 -12.39 -4.12
N LYS A 192 38.84 -12.77 -2.93
CA LYS A 192 38.24 -13.86 -2.14
C LYS A 192 36.79 -13.51 -1.83
N LEU A 193 35.96 -14.54 -1.64
CA LEU A 193 34.59 -14.39 -1.20
C LEU A 193 34.56 -14.33 0.33
N GLU A 194 33.92 -13.31 0.87
CA GLU A 194 33.81 -13.01 2.30
C GLU A 194 32.36 -12.57 2.55
N CYS A 195 31.74 -13.06 3.63
CA CYS A 195 30.39 -12.67 4.03
C CYS A 195 30.36 -11.20 4.52
N PRO A 196 29.32 -10.40 4.22
CA PRO A 196 28.12 -10.73 3.43
C PRO A 196 28.33 -10.61 1.91
N ILE A 197 27.68 -11.48 1.14
CA ILE A 197 27.81 -11.56 -0.33
C ILE A 197 26.50 -11.19 -1.02
N VAL A 198 26.56 -10.24 -1.96
CA VAL A 198 25.40 -9.94 -2.82
C VAL A 198 25.40 -10.88 -4.04
N LEU A 199 24.39 -11.75 -4.12
CA LEU A 199 24.15 -12.67 -5.24
C LEU A 199 22.98 -12.17 -6.09
N ARG A 200 23.23 -11.85 -7.35
CA ARG A 200 22.19 -11.45 -8.31
C ARG A 200 21.63 -12.68 -9.04
N PHE A 201 20.37 -12.99 -8.79
CA PHE A 201 19.54 -13.87 -9.61
C PHE A 201 18.86 -13.06 -10.72
N THR A 202 18.82 -13.59 -11.94
CA THR A 202 18.15 -12.95 -13.09
C THR A 202 17.31 -13.98 -13.84
N ALA A 203 16.00 -13.77 -13.86
CA ALA A 203 15.06 -14.42 -14.76
C ALA A 203 14.88 -13.55 -16.02
N PRO A 204 15.32 -13.99 -17.22
CA PRO A 204 15.32 -13.16 -18.43
C PRO A 204 13.94 -12.58 -18.77
N ASN A 205 13.88 -11.28 -19.08
CA ASN A 205 12.65 -10.51 -19.36
C ASN A 205 11.60 -10.47 -18.24
N VAL A 206 11.88 -11.00 -17.03
CA VAL A 206 10.93 -11.02 -15.91
C VAL A 206 11.44 -10.19 -14.74
N VAL A 207 12.43 -10.69 -14.00
CA VAL A 207 12.87 -10.08 -12.73
C VAL A 207 14.36 -10.29 -12.49
N THR A 208 15.00 -9.29 -11.88
CA THR A 208 16.31 -9.45 -11.25
C THR A 208 16.15 -9.34 -9.74
N VAL A 209 16.60 -10.35 -9.00
CA VAL A 209 16.55 -10.38 -7.54
C VAL A 209 17.97 -10.33 -6.99
N TYR A 210 18.23 -9.34 -6.14
CA TYR A 210 19.48 -9.24 -5.37
C TYR A 210 19.26 -9.89 -4.01
N LEU A 211 20.01 -10.97 -3.76
CA LEU A 211 20.04 -11.67 -2.49
C LEU A 211 21.26 -11.20 -1.70
N THR A 212 21.07 -10.81 -0.43
CA THR A 212 22.18 -10.73 0.52
C THR A 212 22.34 -12.10 1.17
N LEU A 213 23.51 -12.68 1.03
CA LEU A 213 23.89 -13.95 1.64
C LEU A 213 24.81 -13.68 2.82
N ASP A 214 24.56 -14.38 3.92
CA ASP A 214 25.46 -14.39 5.07
C ASP A 214 25.80 -15.83 5.48
N CYS A 215 26.81 -15.95 6.32
CA CYS A 215 27.34 -17.19 6.85
C CYS A 215 26.49 -17.59 8.08
N SER A 216 25.88 -18.80 8.06
CA SER A 216 24.97 -19.28 9.12
C SER A 216 25.61 -19.17 10.51
N ALA A 217 24.88 -18.60 11.47
CA ALA A 217 25.33 -18.46 12.86
C ALA A 217 25.50 -19.81 13.59
N GLN A 218 24.94 -20.90 13.06
CA GLN A 218 25.07 -22.25 13.65
C GLN A 218 26.36 -22.96 13.20
N ASP A 219 26.64 -23.00 11.89
CA ASP A 219 27.77 -23.74 11.31
C ASP A 219 29.00 -22.86 11.03
N GLY A 220 28.82 -21.54 10.92
CA GLY A 220 29.81 -20.58 10.41
C GLY A 220 30.22 -20.76 8.95
N ARG A 221 29.64 -21.72 8.22
CA ARG A 221 30.13 -22.22 6.92
C ARG A 221 29.07 -22.33 5.82
N THR A 222 27.83 -22.59 6.18
CA THR A 222 26.67 -22.74 5.28
C THR A 222 26.09 -21.37 4.93
N LEU A 223 25.68 -21.16 3.67
CA LEU A 223 25.14 -19.86 3.23
C LEU A 223 23.62 -19.79 3.37
N VAL A 224 23.17 -18.82 4.17
CA VAL A 224 21.75 -18.46 4.36
C VAL A 224 21.43 -17.16 3.62
N VAL A 225 20.14 -16.88 3.40
CA VAL A 225 19.66 -15.66 2.73
C VAL A 225 19.13 -14.68 3.77
N GLU A 226 19.88 -13.62 4.04
CA GLU A 226 19.49 -12.57 4.99
C GLU A 226 18.42 -11.64 4.42
N ASN A 227 18.53 -11.30 3.13
CA ASN A 227 17.64 -10.33 2.48
C ASN A 227 17.46 -10.63 0.97
N ALA A 228 16.33 -10.20 0.40
CA ALA A 228 16.00 -10.39 -1.01
C ALA A 228 15.18 -9.22 -1.58
N THR A 229 15.78 -8.46 -2.50
CA THR A 229 15.14 -7.32 -3.19
C THR A 229 14.93 -7.65 -4.66
N ALA A 230 13.68 -7.65 -5.11
CA ALA A 230 13.30 -7.84 -6.51
C ALA A 230 13.19 -6.48 -7.23
N ILE A 231 13.73 -6.42 -8.45
CA ILE A 231 13.76 -5.24 -9.32
C ILE A 231 13.37 -5.69 -10.75
N GLY A 232 12.62 -4.86 -11.45
CA GLY A 232 12.19 -5.12 -12.81
C GLY A 232 13.33 -5.14 -13.81
N SER A 233 13.24 -6.06 -14.79
CA SER A 233 14.19 -6.09 -15.90
C SER A 233 14.03 -4.93 -16.90
N ARG A 234 12.96 -4.13 -16.76
CA ARG A 234 12.51 -3.10 -17.71
C ARG A 234 12.08 -1.78 -17.06
N GLU A 235 12.51 -1.50 -15.82
CA GLU A 235 12.27 -0.22 -15.12
C GLU A 235 12.97 0.97 -15.83
N GLN A 236 12.39 1.40 -16.95
CA GLN A 236 12.72 2.63 -17.64
C GLN A 236 12.09 3.84 -16.94
N LYS A 237 12.52 5.04 -17.34
CA LYS A 237 12.04 6.30 -16.78
C LYS A 237 10.50 6.42 -16.96
N PRO A 238 9.79 7.10 -16.04
CA PRO A 238 8.37 7.39 -16.17
C PRO A 238 8.01 8.00 -17.54
N PRO A 239 6.81 7.74 -18.09
CA PRO A 239 5.59 7.39 -17.36
C PRO A 239 5.26 5.90 -17.20
N HIS A 240 5.93 4.98 -17.93
CA HIS A 240 5.44 3.61 -18.09
C HIS A 240 5.69 2.65 -16.91
N SER A 241 6.39 3.06 -15.84
CA SER A 241 6.90 2.16 -14.79
C SER A 241 5.93 1.82 -13.64
N GLN A 242 4.74 2.42 -13.58
CA GLN A 242 3.90 2.42 -12.36
C GLN A 242 3.40 1.02 -11.94
N SER A 243 2.92 0.20 -12.88
CA SER A 243 2.45 -1.16 -12.60
C SER A 243 3.60 -2.15 -12.37
N GLU A 244 4.70 -2.01 -13.12
CA GLU A 244 5.93 -2.79 -12.91
C GLU A 244 6.47 -2.60 -11.49
N PHE A 245 6.63 -1.35 -11.04
CA PHE A 245 7.15 -1.03 -9.71
C PHE A 245 6.31 -1.65 -8.59
N MET A 246 4.97 -1.60 -8.69
CA MET A 246 4.08 -2.27 -7.73
C MET A 246 4.28 -3.79 -7.69
N ALA A 247 4.51 -4.44 -8.84
CA ALA A 247 4.75 -5.88 -8.90
C ALA A 247 6.05 -6.28 -8.18
N PHE A 248 7.16 -5.58 -8.45
CA PHE A 248 8.46 -5.89 -7.85
C PHE A 248 8.54 -5.47 -6.37
N GLN A 249 7.87 -4.39 -5.98
CA GLN A 249 7.69 -4.01 -4.57
C GLN A 249 6.91 -5.09 -3.80
N GLN A 250 5.77 -5.55 -4.32
CA GLN A 250 4.98 -6.60 -3.66
C GLN A 250 5.71 -7.95 -3.64
N LEU A 251 6.44 -8.32 -4.69
CA LEU A 251 7.29 -9.51 -4.73
C LEU A 251 8.38 -9.46 -3.65
N SER A 252 9.12 -8.35 -3.55
CA SER A 252 10.11 -8.12 -2.48
C SER A 252 9.49 -8.27 -1.09
N GLN A 253 8.28 -7.72 -0.88
CA GLN A 253 7.54 -7.90 0.37
C GLN A 253 7.06 -9.34 0.61
N GLN A 254 6.92 -10.21 -0.38
CA GLN A 254 6.66 -11.64 -0.14
C GLN A 254 7.96 -12.39 0.16
N LEU A 255 9.05 -12.14 -0.58
CA LEU A 255 10.36 -12.75 -0.30
C LEU A 255 10.85 -12.43 1.12
N ALA A 256 10.71 -11.16 1.56
CA ALA A 256 10.99 -10.73 2.93
C ALA A 256 9.98 -11.25 3.98
N LYS A 257 8.92 -11.96 3.60
CA LYS A 257 8.11 -12.77 4.53
C LYS A 257 8.61 -14.21 4.59
N VAL A 258 9.01 -14.79 3.44
CA VAL A 258 9.60 -16.14 3.37
C VAL A 258 10.87 -16.23 4.22
N ILE A 259 11.80 -15.28 4.07
CA ILE A 259 13.04 -15.24 4.86
C ILE A 259 12.75 -15.19 6.37
N ARG A 260 11.75 -14.41 6.80
CA ARG A 260 11.37 -14.33 8.23
C ARG A 260 10.60 -15.53 8.75
N SER A 261 9.97 -16.35 7.88
CA SER A 261 9.35 -17.62 8.28
C SER A 261 10.31 -18.81 8.25
N ASP A 262 11.48 -18.66 7.63
CA ASP A 262 12.45 -19.73 7.44
C ASP A 262 13.89 -19.15 7.31
N PRO A 263 14.44 -18.56 8.39
CA PRO A 263 15.68 -17.78 8.32
C PRO A 263 16.93 -18.65 8.15
N MET A 264 16.86 -19.93 8.52
CA MET A 264 17.97 -20.89 8.39
C MET A 264 17.94 -21.68 7.08
N ALA A 265 16.95 -21.45 6.20
CA ALA A 265 16.88 -22.18 4.93
C ALA A 265 18.10 -21.90 4.04
N PRO A 266 18.72 -22.95 3.47
CA PRO A 266 19.92 -22.78 2.66
C PRO A 266 19.58 -22.16 1.30
N LEU A 267 20.59 -21.51 0.70
CA LEU A 267 20.51 -20.85 -0.61
C LEU A 267 19.74 -21.64 -1.68
N GLN A 268 19.92 -22.97 -1.75
CA GLN A 268 19.25 -23.79 -2.77
C GLN A 268 17.72 -23.77 -2.67
N ALA A 269 17.15 -23.69 -1.48
CA ALA A 269 15.69 -23.63 -1.28
C ALA A 269 15.12 -22.30 -1.81
N PHE A 270 15.80 -21.18 -1.51
CA PHE A 270 15.45 -19.86 -2.06
C PHE A 270 15.63 -19.81 -3.58
N VAL A 271 16.71 -20.36 -4.14
CA VAL A 271 16.91 -20.41 -5.60
C VAL A 271 15.85 -21.29 -6.28
N SER A 272 15.40 -22.36 -5.64
CA SER A 272 14.27 -23.19 -6.11
C SER A 272 12.96 -22.39 -6.13
N LEU A 273 12.63 -21.66 -5.05
CA LEU A 273 11.49 -20.74 -5.00
C LEU A 273 11.59 -19.65 -6.09
N LEU A 274 12.78 -19.07 -6.32
CA LEU A 274 12.97 -18.01 -7.31
C LEU A 274 12.72 -18.47 -8.75
N ARG A 275 13.05 -19.73 -9.09
CA ARG A 275 12.70 -20.32 -10.39
C ARG A 275 11.19 -20.36 -10.64
N THR A 276 10.35 -20.45 -9.60
CA THR A 276 8.89 -20.42 -9.76
C THR A 276 8.37 -19.07 -10.28
N TYR A 277 9.16 -18.00 -10.24
CA TYR A 277 8.80 -16.70 -10.81
C TYR A 277 9.25 -16.53 -12.28
N GLU A 278 9.86 -17.53 -12.93
CA GLU A 278 10.21 -17.46 -14.37
C GLU A 278 8.98 -17.23 -15.28
N GLN A 279 7.75 -17.48 -14.80
CA GLN A 279 6.50 -17.27 -15.54
C GLN A 279 5.59 -16.18 -14.94
N LEU A 280 6.08 -15.32 -14.04
CA LEU A 280 5.28 -14.37 -13.25
C LEU A 280 4.23 -13.56 -14.06
N PHE A 281 4.56 -13.12 -15.27
CA PHE A 281 3.68 -12.30 -16.14
C PHE A 281 2.82 -13.12 -17.14
N VAL A 282 2.81 -14.45 -17.02
CA VAL A 282 2.07 -15.38 -17.90
C VAL A 282 1.18 -16.33 -17.08
N GLU A 283 1.63 -16.67 -15.88
CA GLU A 283 0.96 -17.58 -14.96
C GLU A 283 -0.35 -16.98 -14.41
N LYS A 284 -1.40 -17.79 -14.36
CA LYS A 284 -2.72 -17.37 -13.86
C LYS A 284 -2.81 -17.61 -12.36
N CYS A 285 -3.45 -16.70 -11.64
CA CYS A 285 -3.84 -16.96 -10.25
C CYS A 285 -4.81 -18.15 -10.18
N THR A 286 -4.56 -19.09 -9.28
CA THR A 286 -5.37 -20.30 -9.04
C THR A 286 -6.78 -20.02 -8.53
N ASN A 287 -7.00 -18.84 -7.93
CA ASN A 287 -8.26 -18.45 -7.28
C ASN A 287 -9.18 -17.65 -8.22
N CYS A 288 -8.66 -16.65 -8.93
CA CYS A 288 -9.44 -15.77 -9.82
C CYS A 288 -9.20 -16.03 -11.32
N HIS A 289 -8.29 -16.96 -11.66
CA HIS A 289 -7.91 -17.37 -13.03
C HIS A 289 -7.37 -16.26 -13.96
N ARG A 290 -7.11 -15.06 -13.44
CA ARG A 290 -6.49 -13.94 -14.15
C ARG A 290 -4.98 -13.94 -13.95
N VAL A 291 -4.24 -13.45 -14.97
CA VAL A 291 -2.79 -13.17 -14.84
C VAL A 291 -2.60 -11.87 -14.08
N ILE A 292 -3.23 -10.78 -14.51
CA ILE A 292 -3.15 -9.46 -13.86
C ILE A 292 -4.36 -9.29 -12.92
N SER A 293 -4.13 -8.81 -11.69
CA SER A 293 -5.21 -8.49 -10.75
C SER A 293 -6.05 -7.31 -11.25
N ALA A 294 -7.37 -7.36 -11.01
CA ALA A 294 -8.27 -6.26 -11.37
C ALA A 294 -7.94 -4.96 -10.59
N GLU A 295 -7.50 -5.12 -9.35
CA GLU A 295 -7.05 -4.03 -8.48
C GLU A 295 -5.51 -3.99 -8.48
N GLY A 296 -4.93 -2.81 -8.71
CA GLY A 296 -3.48 -2.58 -8.66
C GLY A 296 -2.65 -3.11 -9.84
N HIS A 297 -3.23 -3.88 -10.76
CA HIS A 297 -2.56 -4.43 -11.95
C HIS A 297 -1.30 -5.27 -11.67
N VAL A 298 -1.29 -6.05 -10.58
CA VAL A 298 -0.12 -6.87 -10.17
C VAL A 298 -0.30 -8.33 -10.61
N PRO A 299 0.75 -9.02 -11.12
CA PRO A 299 0.75 -10.46 -11.36
C PRO A 299 0.64 -11.30 -10.07
N PRO A 300 0.45 -12.63 -10.12
CA PRO A 300 0.35 -13.44 -8.91
C PRO A 300 1.72 -13.64 -8.24
N VAL A 301 2.17 -12.65 -7.47
CA VAL A 301 3.44 -12.64 -6.72
C VAL A 301 3.45 -13.51 -5.46
N VAL A 302 2.30 -14.04 -5.02
CA VAL A 302 2.25 -14.96 -3.88
C VAL A 302 2.46 -16.38 -4.39
N ARG A 303 3.40 -17.08 -3.76
CA ARG A 303 3.51 -18.54 -3.77
C ARG A 303 2.98 -19.06 -2.45
N ARG A 304 2.26 -20.18 -2.47
CA ARG A 304 1.84 -20.94 -1.28
C ARG A 304 2.21 -22.39 -1.51
N ARG A 305 2.91 -23.01 -0.58
CA ARG A 305 3.22 -24.44 -0.67
C ARG A 305 1.93 -25.27 -0.52
N VAL A 306 1.70 -26.19 -1.46
CA VAL A 306 0.67 -27.24 -1.33
C VAL A 306 1.38 -28.53 -0.91
N THR A 307 0.91 -29.14 0.18
CA THR A 307 1.28 -30.51 0.53
C THR A 307 0.59 -31.45 -0.47
N ALA A 308 1.36 -32.04 -1.37
CA ALA A 308 0.82 -32.96 -2.38
C ALA A 308 0.20 -34.19 -1.70
N THR A 309 -1.09 -34.44 -1.93
CA THR A 309 -1.84 -35.50 -1.26
C THR A 309 -1.48 -36.90 -1.74
N THR A 310 -0.94 -37.03 -2.96
CA THR A 310 -0.56 -38.30 -3.59
C THR A 310 0.59 -38.11 -4.60
N GLY A 311 1.58 -39.00 -4.57
CA GLY A 311 2.46 -39.38 -5.69
C GLY A 311 3.50 -38.38 -6.24
N SER A 312 3.23 -37.07 -6.25
CA SER A 312 4.13 -36.10 -6.89
C SER A 312 5.38 -35.81 -6.06
N LYS A 313 6.57 -36.03 -6.66
CA LYS A 313 7.88 -35.73 -6.05
C LYS A 313 8.28 -34.25 -6.07
N ALA A 314 7.49 -33.37 -6.70
CA ALA A 314 7.81 -31.95 -6.79
C ALA A 314 6.89 -31.11 -5.87
N PRO A 315 7.42 -30.13 -5.12
CA PRO A 315 6.60 -29.24 -4.31
C PRO A 315 5.73 -28.36 -5.21
N VAL A 316 4.41 -28.62 -5.20
CA VAL A 316 3.43 -27.85 -5.96
C VAL A 316 3.22 -26.49 -5.29
N TRP A 317 3.42 -25.42 -6.04
CA TRP A 317 3.19 -24.05 -5.59
C TRP A 317 1.83 -23.56 -6.08
N ASP A 318 0.94 -23.24 -5.15
CA ASP A 318 -0.32 -22.53 -5.37
C ASP A 318 -0.02 -21.03 -5.58
N VAL A 319 -0.47 -20.50 -6.72
CA VAL A 319 -0.03 -19.21 -7.29
C VAL A 319 -1.14 -18.18 -7.19
N ARG A 320 -0.90 -17.08 -6.46
CA ARG A 320 -1.96 -16.13 -6.08
C ARG A 320 -1.55 -14.66 -6.19
N HIS A 321 -2.54 -13.81 -6.47
CA HIS A 321 -2.42 -12.37 -6.19
C HIS A 321 -2.38 -12.13 -4.67
N VAL A 322 -1.85 -10.99 -4.24
CA VAL A 322 -1.78 -10.64 -2.80
C VAL A 322 -3.17 -10.59 -2.16
N LEU A 323 -4.18 -10.11 -2.88
CA LEU A 323 -5.58 -10.06 -2.44
C LEU A 323 -6.19 -11.47 -2.31
N CYS A 324 -5.91 -12.36 -3.27
CA CYS A 324 -6.41 -13.74 -3.27
C CYS A 324 -5.71 -14.67 -2.26
N LYS A 325 -4.83 -14.16 -1.38
CA LYS A 325 -4.07 -14.97 -0.42
C LYS A 325 -4.97 -15.68 0.61
N SER A 326 -6.06 -15.05 1.01
CA SER A 326 -6.93 -15.51 2.11
C SER A 326 -8.18 -16.27 1.68
N GLU A 327 -8.62 -16.16 0.42
CA GLU A 327 -9.82 -16.86 -0.03
C GLU A 327 -9.60 -18.38 -0.13
N PRO A 328 -10.53 -19.21 0.39
CA PRO A 328 -10.57 -20.63 0.07
C PRO A 328 -10.83 -20.81 -1.44
N ARG A 329 -10.30 -21.89 -2.02
CA ARG A 329 -10.59 -22.27 -3.41
C ARG A 329 -12.13 -22.36 -3.58
N PRO A 330 -12.75 -21.67 -4.56
CA PRO A 330 -14.18 -21.80 -4.79
C PRO A 330 -14.51 -23.27 -5.12
N PRO A 331 -15.53 -23.87 -4.47
CA PRO A 331 -15.94 -25.23 -4.77
C PRO A 331 -16.65 -25.25 -6.14
N GLY A 332 -16.24 -26.19 -7.02
CA GLY A 332 -16.98 -26.47 -8.25
C GLY A 332 -16.34 -26.05 -9.58
N THR A 333 -15.12 -26.51 -9.85
CA THR A 333 -14.65 -26.82 -11.23
C THR A 333 -13.90 -28.16 -11.24
N GLY A 334 -14.59 -29.21 -10.78
CA GLY A 334 -14.20 -30.58 -11.09
C GLY A 334 -14.73 -30.93 -12.47
N SER A 335 -13.84 -31.11 -13.45
CA SER A 335 -14.21 -31.70 -14.73
C SER A 335 -14.68 -33.14 -14.50
N SER A 336 -15.87 -33.49 -14.96
CA SER A 336 -16.39 -34.86 -14.87
C SER A 336 -15.72 -35.75 -15.92
N GLU A 337 -14.65 -36.44 -15.53
CA GLU A 337 -14.03 -37.53 -16.30
C GLU A 337 -13.97 -38.82 -15.46
N ASN A 338 -15.12 -39.21 -14.90
CA ASN A 338 -15.32 -40.60 -14.52
C ASN A 338 -15.61 -41.37 -15.81
N GLY A 339 -14.62 -42.13 -16.30
CA GLY A 339 -14.81 -43.06 -17.40
C GLY A 339 -15.82 -44.15 -17.04
N ALA A 340 -16.55 -44.66 -18.04
CA ALA A 340 -17.38 -45.84 -17.86
C ALA A 340 -16.46 -47.07 -17.77
N GLU A 341 -16.32 -47.63 -16.56
CA GLU A 341 -15.70 -48.94 -16.39
C GLU A 341 -16.66 -50.04 -16.84
N ILE A 342 -16.11 -51.09 -17.44
CA ILE A 342 -16.85 -52.11 -18.18
C ILE A 342 -17.11 -53.30 -17.26
N GLU A 343 -18.38 -53.73 -17.15
CA GLU A 343 -18.72 -54.96 -16.45
C GLU A 343 -18.16 -56.18 -17.21
N GLY A 344 -17.06 -56.74 -16.68
CA GLY A 344 -16.45 -57.97 -17.14
C GLY A 344 -16.48 -59.02 -16.03
N ASP A 345 -17.63 -59.68 -15.86
CA ASP A 345 -17.80 -60.78 -14.90
C ASP A 345 -17.06 -62.04 -15.35
N ALA A 346 -16.06 -62.46 -14.56
CA ALA A 346 -15.30 -63.69 -14.80
C ALA A 346 -14.55 -64.17 -13.53
N GLY A 347 -14.98 -65.30 -12.97
CA GLY A 347 -14.31 -65.99 -11.86
C GLY A 347 -14.85 -65.58 -10.48
N GLY A 348 -15.40 -66.47 -9.66
CA GLY A 348 -15.32 -67.93 -9.66
C GLY A 348 -14.29 -68.41 -8.64
N GLY A 349 -14.75 -68.65 -7.41
CA GLY A 349 -13.96 -69.17 -6.29
C GLY A 349 -14.90 -69.82 -5.28
N GLU A 350 -14.63 -71.08 -4.95
CA GLU A 350 -15.60 -71.95 -4.28
C GLU A 350 -15.66 -71.76 -2.75
N GLY A 351 -16.87 -71.82 -2.19
CA GLY A 351 -17.12 -71.88 -0.75
C GLY A 351 -18.21 -72.91 -0.46
N GLY A 352 -17.89 -73.95 0.32
CA GLY A 352 -18.73 -75.14 0.44
C GLY A 352 -19.93 -75.03 1.39
N GLY A 353 -20.90 -75.94 1.24
CA GLY A 353 -22.12 -76.01 2.05
C GLY A 353 -22.71 -77.41 2.19
N SER A 354 -22.39 -78.05 3.32
CA SER A 354 -23.15 -79.04 4.11
C SER A 354 -24.10 -80.09 3.48
N ASN A 355 -23.81 -81.34 3.82
CA ASN A 355 -24.61 -82.57 3.86
C ASN A 355 -26.14 -82.48 4.10
N ASN A 356 -26.85 -83.49 3.54
CA ASN A 356 -28.13 -84.09 3.97
C ASN A 356 -29.40 -83.21 3.86
N VAL A 357 -30.60 -83.75 3.57
CA VAL A 357 -31.06 -85.15 3.46
C VAL A 357 -31.63 -85.41 2.06
#